data_AF-A0A2E5ZZT3-F1
#
_entry.id   AF-A0A2E5ZZT3-F1
#
_cell.length_a   1.000
_cell.length_b   1.000
_cell.length_c   1.000
_cell.angle_alpha   90.00
_cell.angle_beta   90.00
_cell.angle_gamma   90.00
#
_symmetry.space_group_name_H-M   'P 1'
#
loop_
_entity.id
_entity.type
_entity.pdbx_description
1 polymer ?
#
loop_
_entity_poly.entity_id
_entity_poly.type
_entity_poly.pdbx_seq_one_letter_code
_entity_poly.pdbx_strand_id
1 'polypeptide(L)'
;MHAFALNATTGEELWRYDPELPGGAQRGLMWWGSGADQRIYYTAGRILIALNAADGTPVTTFGDNGRVDLTPRDVERTGYLAVTVPGVVFEDKLLLGFSTTEGSDS
;
A
#
# COMPACT_ATOMS: atom_id res chain seq x y z
N MET A 1 -9.37 -3.78 -3.00
CA MET A 1 -9.07 -2.49 -3.68
C MET A 1 -8.09 -2.77 -4.78
N HIS A 2 -8.34 -2.28 -6.00
CA HIS A 2 -7.46 -2.52 -7.15
C HIS A 2 -6.59 -1.31 -7.45
N ALA A 3 -5.31 -1.54 -7.74
CA ALA A 3 -4.46 -0.54 -8.37
C ALA A 3 -4.50 -0.77 -9.88
N PHE A 4 -4.54 0.31 -10.67
CA PHE A 4 -4.46 0.21 -12.12
C PHE A 4 -3.73 1.43 -12.68
N ALA A 5 -3.12 1.26 -13.85
CA ALA A 5 -2.57 2.35 -14.63
C ALA A 5 -3.27 2.44 -15.97
N LEU A 6 -3.34 3.65 -16.51
CA LEU A 6 -3.90 3.91 -17.82
C LEU A 6 -3.00 4.86 -18.60
N ASN A 7 -3.09 4.79 -19.91
CA ASN A 7 -2.53 5.79 -20.80
C ASN A 7 -3.34 7.09 -20.67
N ALA A 8 -2.70 8.19 -20.29
CA ALA A 8 -3.39 9.46 -20.05
C ALA A 8 -4.02 10.08 -21.31
N THR A 9 -3.55 9.71 -22.51
CA THR A 9 -4.07 10.21 -23.79
C THR A 9 -5.23 9.38 -24.30
N THR A 10 -5.12 8.04 -24.24
CA THR A 10 -6.13 7.14 -24.82
C THR A 10 -7.16 6.63 -23.81
N GLY A 11 -6.85 6.69 -22.52
CA GLY A 11 -7.66 6.07 -21.46
C GLY A 11 -7.54 4.54 -21.39
N GLU A 12 -6.67 3.94 -22.20
CA GLU A 12 -6.46 2.49 -22.23
C GLU A 12 -5.76 2.02 -20.96
N GLU A 13 -6.27 0.95 -20.35
CA GLU A 13 -5.65 0.32 -19.19
C GLU A 13 -4.34 -0.37 -19.58
N LEU A 14 -3.26 -0.01 -18.89
CA LEU A 14 -1.93 -0.59 -19.09
C LEU A 14 -1.75 -1.85 -18.25
N TRP A 15 -2.18 -1.77 -16.99
CA TRP A 15 -2.14 -2.88 -16.05
C TRP A 15 -3.15 -2.67 -14.94
N ARG A 16 -3.50 -3.76 -14.28
CA ARG A 16 -4.32 -3.80 -13.08
C ARG A 16 -3.81 -4.86 -12.14
N TYR A 17 -3.86 -4.54 -10.86
CA TYR A 17 -3.46 -5.43 -9.79
C TYR A 17 -4.58 -5.52 -8.76
N ASP A 18 -4.99 -6.75 -8.47
CA ASP A 18 -5.91 -7.11 -7.41
C ASP A 18 -5.14 -7.79 -6.28
N PRO A 19 -5.12 -7.22 -5.05
CA PRO A 19 -4.48 -7.87 -3.92
C PRO A 19 -5.26 -9.06 -3.36
N GLU A 20 -6.50 -9.30 -3.81
CA GLU A 20 -7.41 -10.33 -3.26
C GLU A 20 -7.66 -10.17 -1.75
N LEU A 21 -7.59 -8.93 -1.27
CA LEU A 21 -7.79 -8.57 0.14
C LEU A 21 -9.11 -7.80 0.35
N PRO A 22 -9.76 -7.95 1.51
CA PRO A 22 -10.94 -7.18 1.86
C PRO A 22 -10.71 -5.68 1.65
N GLY A 23 -11.69 -5.03 1.01
CA GLY A 23 -11.63 -3.60 0.74
C GLY A 23 -11.76 -2.76 2.02
N GLY A 24 -11.21 -1.55 1.98
CA GLY A 24 -11.38 -0.53 3.01
C GLY A 24 -11.24 0.85 2.37
N ALA A 25 -11.53 1.90 3.14
CA ALA A 25 -11.26 3.25 2.67
C ALA A 25 -9.76 3.43 2.45
N GLN A 26 -9.37 3.83 1.24
CA GLN A 26 -8.01 4.22 0.95
C GLN A 26 -8.02 5.52 0.15
N ARG A 27 -7.19 6.46 0.58
CA ARG A 27 -7.22 7.85 0.13
C ARG A 27 -6.07 8.21 -0.81
N GLY A 28 -5.37 7.21 -1.33
CA GLY A 28 -4.30 7.41 -2.29
C GLY A 28 -3.26 6.31 -2.29
N LEU A 29 -2.19 6.59 -3.02
CA LEU A 29 -0.99 5.79 -3.19
C LEU A 29 0.24 6.68 -3.07
N MET A 30 1.40 6.06 -2.91
CA MET A 30 2.70 6.72 -2.87
C MET A 30 3.52 6.25 -4.07
N TRP A 31 4.30 7.16 -4.65
CA TRP A 31 5.26 6.84 -5.70
C TRP A 31 6.68 7.08 -5.20
N TRP A 32 7.58 6.17 -5.53
CA TRP A 32 9.01 6.30 -5.30
C TRP A 32 9.74 5.83 -6.54
N GLY A 33 10.86 6.47 -6.87
CA GLY A 33 11.71 6.00 -7.94
C GLY A 33 13.16 6.41 -7.77
N SER A 34 14.05 5.51 -8.17
CA SER A 34 15.49 5.76 -8.31
C SER A 34 15.97 5.15 -9.63
N GLY A 35 16.18 6.01 -10.64
CA GLY A 35 16.53 5.56 -11.98
C GLY A 35 15.44 4.70 -12.63
N ALA A 36 15.79 3.46 -12.99
CA ALA A 36 14.88 2.51 -13.61
C ALA A 36 13.97 1.78 -12.60
N ASP A 37 14.29 1.83 -11.31
CA ASP A 37 13.46 1.23 -10.27
C ASP A 37 12.39 2.25 -9.86
N GLN A 38 11.16 2.02 -10.31
CA GLN A 38 10.00 2.86 -10.01
C GLN A 38 8.91 2.01 -9.36
N ARG A 39 8.41 2.47 -8.22
CA ARG A 39 7.53 1.69 -7.37
C ARG A 39 6.32 2.51 -6.95
N ILE A 40 5.20 1.81 -6.86
CA ILE A 40 3.95 2.29 -6.27
C ILE A 40 3.76 1.56 -4.95
N TYR A 41 3.47 2.32 -3.89
CA TYR A 41 3.13 1.78 -2.58
C TYR A 41 1.74 2.19 -2.17
N TYR A 42 0.97 1.25 -1.63
CA TYR A 42 -0.41 1.51 -1.21
C TYR A 42 -0.87 0.46 -0.18
N THR A 43 -1.89 0.75 0.62
CA THR A 43 -2.30 -0.09 1.75
C THR A 43 -3.65 -0.77 1.55
N ALA A 44 -3.66 -2.08 1.35
CA ALA A 44 -4.90 -2.87 1.35
C ALA A 44 -5.19 -3.38 2.78
N GLY A 45 -5.95 -2.60 3.55
CA GLY A 45 -6.24 -2.91 4.95
C GLY A 45 -4.98 -2.77 5.82
N ARG A 46 -4.50 -3.88 6.38
CA ARG A 46 -3.25 -3.92 7.18
C ARG A 46 -2.00 -4.20 6.36
N ILE A 47 -2.16 -4.52 5.08
CA ILE A 47 -1.06 -4.94 4.21
C ILE A 47 -0.59 -3.74 3.38
N LEU A 48 0.67 -3.37 3.54
CA LEU A 48 1.37 -2.47 2.64
C LEU A 48 1.86 -3.28 1.43
N ILE A 49 1.51 -2.83 0.22
CA ILE A 49 1.83 -3.49 -1.03
C ILE A 49 2.80 -2.60 -1.81
N ALA A 50 3.81 -3.22 -2.42
CA ALA A 50 4.75 -2.57 -3.34
C ALA A 50 4.62 -3.19 -4.73
N LEU A 51 4.31 -2.37 -5.73
CA LEU A 51 4.23 -2.77 -7.14
C LEU A 51 5.27 -2.03 -7.97
N ASN A 52 5.76 -2.68 -9.02
CA ASN A 52 6.50 -2.01 -10.08
C ASN A 52 5.55 -1.07 -10.84
N ALA A 53 5.95 0.19 -10.99
CA ALA A 53 5.11 1.20 -11.63
C ALA A 53 4.87 0.95 -13.13
N ALA A 54 5.80 0.25 -13.79
CA ALA A 54 5.74 0.00 -15.23
C ALA A 54 4.72 -1.08 -15.61
N ASP A 55 4.59 -2.14 -14.81
CA ASP A 55 3.80 -3.33 -15.17
C ASP A 55 2.82 -3.80 -14.08
N GLY A 56 2.80 -3.15 -12.91
CA GLY A 56 1.90 -3.50 -11.82
C GLY A 56 2.25 -4.80 -11.09
N THR A 57 3.40 -5.42 -11.38
CA THR A 57 3.81 -6.66 -10.72
C THR A 57 4.34 -6.41 -9.30
N PRO A 58 4.16 -7.36 -8.34
CA PRO A 58 4.71 -7.22 -7.00
C PRO A 58 6.24 -7.10 -7.02
N VAL A 59 6.76 -6.15 -6.24
CA VAL A 59 8.21 -6.03 -6.02
C VAL A 59 8.64 -7.12 -5.04
N THR A 60 9.03 -8.28 -5.55
CA THR A 60 9.28 -9.49 -4.74
C THR A 60 10.38 -9.34 -3.68
N THR A 61 11.28 -8.37 -3.87
CA THR A 61 12.36 -8.02 -2.92
C THR A 61 11.90 -7.11 -1.77
N PHE A 62 10.66 -6.63 -1.78
CA PHE A 62 10.09 -5.80 -0.72
C PHE A 62 9.26 -6.65 0.25
N GLY A 63 9.66 -6.67 1.53
CA GLY A 63 8.96 -7.41 2.57
C GLY A 63 8.89 -8.91 2.26
N ASP A 64 7.69 -9.48 2.38
CA ASP A 64 7.35 -10.83 1.96
C ASP A 64 6.66 -10.78 0.60
N ASN A 65 7.42 -11.03 -0.47
CA ASN A 65 6.95 -11.10 -1.85
C ASN A 65 6.12 -9.87 -2.30
N GLY A 66 6.60 -8.66 -1.98
CA GLY A 66 5.94 -7.39 -2.31
C GLY A 66 4.92 -6.90 -1.28
N ARG A 67 4.84 -7.56 -0.12
CA ARG A 67 3.86 -7.26 0.93
C ARG A 67 4.50 -7.12 2.30
N VAL A 68 3.98 -6.21 3.12
CA VAL A 68 4.35 -6.07 4.53
C VAL A 68 3.07 -5.98 5.36
N ASP A 69 2.91 -6.88 6.34
CA ASP A 69 1.86 -6.73 7.35
C ASP A 69 2.29 -5.67 8.37
N LEU A 70 1.52 -4.59 8.46
CA LEU A 70 1.77 -3.47 9.37
C LEU A 70 1.29 -3.76 10.81
N THR A 71 0.83 -4.97 11.10
CA THR A 71 0.45 -5.39 12.45
C THR A 71 1.68 -5.48 13.36
N PRO A 72 1.71 -4.74 14.49
CA PRO A 72 2.74 -4.90 15.50
C PRO A 72 2.79 -6.34 16.01
N ARG A 73 3.99 -6.93 16.09
CA ARG A 73 4.17 -8.36 16.42
C ARG A 73 4.17 -8.67 17.91
N ASP A 74 4.40 -7.67 18.77
CA ASP A 74 4.67 -7.84 20.20
C ASP A 74 3.66 -7.13 21.12
N VAL A 75 2.44 -6.89 20.63
CA VAL A 75 1.40 -6.22 21.41
C VAL A 75 0.17 -7.11 21.44
N GLU A 76 -0.28 -7.50 22.65
CA GLU A 76 -1.62 -8.09 22.83
C GLU A 76 -2.65 -7.08 22.30
N ARG A 77 -3.20 -7.36 21.12
CA ARG A 77 -4.05 -6.40 20.41
C ARG A 77 -5.47 -6.44 20.95
N THR A 78 -5.91 -5.34 21.55
CA THR A 78 -7.32 -5.09 21.89
C THR A 78 -7.93 -3.93 21.09
N GLY A 79 -7.25 -3.38 20.06
CA GLY A 79 -7.71 -2.18 19.34
C GLY A 79 -7.49 -2.17 17.82
N TYR A 80 -8.33 -1.41 17.12
CA TYR A 80 -8.25 -1.16 15.67
C TYR A 80 -7.05 -0.28 15.32
N LEU A 81 -6.26 -0.69 14.33
CA LEU A 81 -5.20 0.13 13.74
C LEU A 81 -5.28 -0.03 12.21
N ALA A 82 -5.41 1.10 11.53
CA ALA A 82 -5.48 1.13 10.07
C ALA A 82 -4.64 2.26 9.49
N VAL A 83 -4.05 1.99 8.33
CA VAL A 83 -3.40 2.99 7.48
C VAL A 83 -4.27 3.17 6.24
N THR A 84 -5.03 4.26 6.22
CA THR A 84 -5.99 4.55 5.14
C THR A 84 -5.58 5.74 4.27
N VAL A 85 -4.56 6.49 4.71
CA VAL A 85 -3.98 7.62 3.98
C VAL A 85 -2.61 7.22 3.41
N PRO A 86 -2.23 7.75 2.23
CA PRO A 86 -0.86 7.62 1.76
C PRO A 86 0.09 8.30 2.77
N GLY A 87 1.23 7.67 2.99
CA GLY A 87 2.32 8.27 3.76
C GLY A 87 3.21 9.18 2.91
N VAL A 88 4.34 9.54 3.47
CA VAL A 88 5.38 10.34 2.81
C VAL A 88 6.57 9.45 2.46
N VAL A 89 7.04 9.57 1.23
CA VAL A 89 8.29 8.97 0.77
C VAL A 89 9.42 9.96 1.04
N PHE A 90 10.43 9.55 1.80
CA PHE A 90 11.63 10.35 2.06
C PHE A 90 12.87 9.48 1.83
N GLU A 91 13.66 9.82 0.81
CA GLU A 91 14.81 9.03 0.36
C GLU A 91 14.43 7.56 0.11
N ASP A 92 14.91 6.64 0.94
CA ASP A 92 14.65 5.21 0.92
C ASP A 92 13.59 4.77 1.96
N LYS A 93 12.87 5.72 2.56
CA LYS A 93 11.95 5.47 3.69
C LYS A 93 10.50 5.81 3.37
N LEU A 94 9.59 5.03 3.94
CA LEU A 94 8.15 5.27 3.94
C LEU A 94 7.71 5.66 5.35
N LEU A 95 7.20 6.89 5.50
CA LEU A 95 6.65 7.39 6.74
C LEU A 95 5.13 7.30 6.67
N LEU A 96 4.54 6.37 7.44
CA LEU A 96 3.10 6.14 7.46
C LEU A 96 2.48 6.69 8.75
N GLY A 97 1.39 7.43 8.61
CA GLY A 97 0.48 7.68 9.72
C GLY A 97 -0.45 6.49 9.92
N PHE A 98 -0.97 6.30 11.14
CA PHE A 98 -1.98 5.30 11.43
C PHE A 98 -3.11 5.93 12.25
N SER A 99 -4.31 5.40 12.12
CA SER A 99 -5.45 5.75 12.97
C SER A 99 -5.74 4.61 13.92
N THR A 100 -5.97 4.95 15.18
CA THR A 100 -6.51 4.04 16.19
C THR A 100 -7.97 4.37 16.44
N THR A 101 -8.77 3.38 16.82
CA THR A 101 -10.09 3.66 17.41
C THR A 101 -9.93 3.73 18.92
N GLU A 102 -10.50 4.77 19.55
CA GLU A 102 -10.54 4.91 21.02
C GLU A 102 -11.80 4.24 21.63
N GLY A 103 -12.65 3.66 20.79
CA GLY A 103 -13.85 2.96 21.22
C GLY A 103 -13.53 1.63 21.91
N SER A 104 -13.87 1.54 23.19
CA SER A 104 -14.10 0.25 23.85
C SER A 104 -15.31 -0.41 23.22
N ASP A 105 -15.11 -1.22 22.19
CA ASP A 105 -16.14 -2.16 21.77
C ASP A 105 -16.17 -3.30 22.79
N SER A 106 -17.11 -3.17 23.74
CA SER A 106 -17.58 -4.22 24.66
C SER A 106 -18.30 -5.33 23.92
#